data_AF-A0A935Q8E3-F1
#
_entry.id   AF-A0A935Q8E3-F1
#
_cell.length_a   1.000
_cell.length_b   1.000
_cell.length_c   1.000
_cell.angle_alpha   90.00
_cell.angle_beta   90.00
_cell.angle_gamma   90.00
#
_symmetry.space_group_name_H-M   'P 1'
#
loop_
_entity.id
_entity.type
_entity.pdbx_description
1 polymer ?
#
loop_
_entity_poly.entity_id
_entity_poly.type
_entity_poly.pdbx_seq_one_letter_code
_entity_poly.pdbx_strand_id
1 'polypeptide(L)'
;MTDQNVLIRTSIDGKVMEWGTEVQSDRNNNYYAPRLQPYMGRIDYYGLEADSILRGKVKSIGTCLLTYYGQYDMEIKIGKLKSVGNLMLDYYTHYDNADFKGKLHDSLVLLYWSIIHPLK
;
A
#
# COMPACT_ATOMS: atom_id res chain seq x y z
N MET A 1 8.76 -5.52 -11.84
CA MET A 1 8.46 -4.43 -12.78
C MET A 1 6.96 -4.49 -13.07
N THR A 2 6.14 -3.71 -12.37
CA THR A 2 4.74 -3.49 -12.78
C THR A 2 4.78 -2.38 -13.83
N ASP A 3 4.22 -2.65 -15.00
CA ASP A 3 4.40 -1.90 -16.26
C ASP A 3 3.69 -0.53 -16.30
N GLN A 4 3.35 0.02 -15.13
CA GLN A 4 2.44 1.14 -14.99
C GLN A 4 2.89 1.99 -13.79
N ASN A 5 3.20 3.27 -14.02
CA ASN A 5 3.57 4.28 -13.02
C ASN A 5 2.41 4.57 -12.05
N VAL A 6 1.99 3.55 -11.30
CA VAL A 6 0.93 3.63 -10.30
C VAL A 6 1.56 3.84 -8.94
N LEU A 7 1.25 4.97 -8.33
CA LEU A 7 1.54 5.23 -6.93
C LEU A 7 0.38 4.73 -6.08
N ILE A 8 0.72 4.08 -4.96
CA ILE A 8 -0.25 3.64 -3.95
C ILE A 8 0.19 4.25 -2.62
N ARG A 9 -0.67 5.09 -2.04
CA ARG A 9 -0.45 5.71 -0.74
C ARG A 9 -1.12 4.89 0.35
N THR A 10 -0.38 4.63 1.41
CA THR A 10 -0.85 3.85 2.55
C THR A 10 -0.74 4.67 3.84
N SER A 11 -1.64 4.40 4.79
CA SER A 11 -1.54 4.94 6.14
C SER A 11 -0.55 4.12 6.96
N ILE A 12 0.00 4.72 8.03
CA ILE A 12 0.83 4.02 9.01
C ILE A 12 0.11 2.80 9.64
N ASP A 13 -1.23 2.85 9.73
CA ASP A 13 -2.04 1.73 10.22
C ASP A 13 -2.31 0.63 9.18
N GLY A 14 -1.66 0.67 8.01
CA GLY A 14 -1.79 -0.37 7.00
C GLY A 14 -3.06 -0.29 6.14
N LYS A 15 -3.64 0.90 5.92
CA LYS A 15 -4.78 1.09 5.02
C LYS A 15 -4.32 1.68 3.70
N VAL A 16 -4.93 1.26 2.60
CA VAL A 16 -4.79 1.96 1.30
C VAL A 16 -5.62 3.24 1.37
N MET A 17 -5.00 4.37 1.07
CA MET A 17 -5.62 5.70 1.17
C MET A 17 -5.94 6.30 -0.21
N GLU A 18 -5.02 6.17 -1.15
CA GLU A 18 -5.14 6.74 -2.50
C GLU A 18 -4.28 5.92 -3.46
N TRP A 19 -4.69 5.83 -4.71
CA TRP A 19 -3.87 5.30 -5.78
C TRP A 19 -4.13 6.06 -7.07
N GLY A 20 -3.15 6.04 -7.97
CA GLY A 20 -3.25 6.76 -9.23
C GLY A 20 -1.92 6.86 -9.93
N THR A 21 -1.86 7.65 -10.99
CA THR A 21 -0.62 7.99 -11.68
C THR A 21 -0.11 9.35 -11.24
N GLU A 22 1.19 9.57 -11.36
CA GLU A 22 1.79 10.88 -11.13
C GLU A 22 2.75 11.23 -12.27
N VAL A 23 2.39 12.26 -13.05
CA VAL A 23 3.08 12.61 -14.29
C VAL A 23 4.17 13.66 -14.05
N GLN A 24 4.06 14.49 -13.00
CA GLN A 24 5.04 15.53 -12.73
C GLN A 24 6.23 15.03 -11.90
N SER A 25 6.06 13.99 -11.08
CA SER A 25 7.20 13.37 -10.38
C SER A 25 8.22 12.77 -11.36
N ASP A 26 7.77 12.27 -12.52
CA ASP A 26 8.66 11.78 -13.59
C ASP A 26 9.58 12.88 -14.14
N ARG A 27 9.18 14.16 -13.98
CA ARG A 27 9.95 15.33 -14.44
C ARG A 27 10.70 16.04 -13.32
N ASN A 28 10.27 15.88 -12.07
CA ASN A 28 10.88 16.50 -10.90
C ASN A 28 10.71 15.59 -9.66
N ASN A 29 11.80 14.98 -9.22
CA ASN A 29 11.83 14.09 -8.06
C ASN A 29 11.45 14.77 -6.73
N ASN A 30 11.54 16.11 -6.65
CA ASN A 30 11.16 16.88 -5.46
C ASN A 30 9.68 17.28 -5.46
N TYR A 31 8.91 16.90 -6.48
CA TYR A 31 7.50 17.21 -6.58
C TYR A 31 6.64 16.11 -5.94
N TYR A 32 6.03 16.44 -4.80
CA TYR A 32 4.99 15.63 -4.20
C TYR A 32 3.62 16.17 -4.64
N ALA A 33 2.93 15.43 -5.51
CA ALA A 33 1.60 15.83 -5.94
C ALA A 33 0.60 15.82 -4.77
N PRO A 34 -0.17 16.88 -4.56
CA PRO A 34 -1.20 16.87 -3.52
C PRO A 34 -2.27 15.79 -3.73
N ARG A 35 -2.53 15.39 -4.99
CA ARG A 35 -3.51 14.39 -5.39
C ARG A 35 -3.00 13.62 -6.60
N LEU A 36 -3.27 12.32 -6.65
CA LEU A 36 -2.89 11.48 -7.78
C LEU A 36 -3.91 11.61 -8.92
N GLN A 37 -3.42 11.49 -10.16
CA GLN A 37 -4.31 11.40 -11.31
C GLN A 37 -4.97 10.02 -11.33
N PRO A 38 -6.25 9.89 -11.76
CA PRO A 38 -6.92 8.60 -11.80
C PRO A 38 -6.16 7.59 -12.65
N TYR A 39 -5.91 6.41 -12.11
CA TYR A 39 -5.43 5.28 -12.90
C TYR A 39 -6.57 4.78 -13.81
N MET A 40 -6.35 4.80 -15.12
CA MET A 40 -7.37 4.52 -16.13
C MET A 40 -7.55 3.02 -16.43
N GLY A 41 -6.71 2.16 -15.87
CA GLY A 41 -6.79 0.72 -16.10
C GLY A 41 -7.75 0.00 -15.15
N ARG A 42 -7.74 -1.33 -15.23
CA ARG A 42 -8.62 -2.19 -14.43
C ARG A 42 -8.28 -2.12 -12.95
N ILE A 43 -9.31 -1.98 -12.12
CA ILE A 43 -9.23 -2.05 -10.67
C ILE A 43 -10.24 -3.10 -10.21
N ASP A 44 -9.78 -4.09 -9.44
CA ASP A 44 -10.67 -5.05 -8.79
C ASP A 44 -10.80 -4.77 -7.31
N TYR A 45 -11.95 -5.14 -6.76
CA TYR A 45 -12.24 -5.11 -5.34
C TYR A 45 -12.60 -6.51 -4.84
N TYR A 46 -12.37 -6.76 -3.55
CA TYR A 46 -12.87 -7.96 -2.90
C TYR A 46 -14.40 -7.93 -2.83
N GLY A 47 -15.05 -8.94 -3.39
CA GLY A 47 -16.51 -9.05 -3.45
C GLY A 47 -17.11 -9.78 -2.25
N LEU A 48 -18.35 -10.24 -2.39
CA LEU A 48 -19.11 -10.92 -1.33
C LEU A 48 -18.54 -12.31 -0.98
N GLU A 49 -17.79 -12.91 -1.90
CA GLU A 49 -17.09 -14.18 -1.71
C GLU A 49 -15.92 -14.10 -0.73
N ALA A 50 -15.44 -12.89 -0.44
CA ALA A 50 -14.32 -12.67 0.48
C ALA A 50 -14.79 -12.58 1.94
N ASP A 51 -13.85 -12.83 2.86
CA ASP A 51 -14.01 -12.56 4.28
C ASP A 51 -14.61 -11.17 4.51
N SER A 52 -15.46 -11.04 5.52
CA SER A 52 -16.18 -9.79 5.79
C SER A 52 -15.26 -8.59 5.98
N ILE A 53 -14.08 -8.83 6.56
CA ILE A 53 -13.06 -7.80 6.78
C ILE A 53 -12.41 -7.28 5.49
N LEU A 54 -12.48 -8.05 4.39
CA LEU A 54 -11.83 -7.72 3.13
C LEU A 54 -12.75 -7.03 2.13
N ARG A 55 -14.08 -7.21 2.27
CA ARG A 55 -15.06 -6.72 1.30
C ARG A 55 -14.91 -5.22 1.04
N GLY A 56 -14.95 -4.84 -0.23
CA GLY A 56 -14.79 -3.46 -0.68
C GLY A 56 -13.36 -2.92 -0.66
N LYS A 57 -12.37 -3.68 -0.16
CA LYS A 57 -10.96 -3.30 -0.30
C LYS A 57 -10.48 -3.53 -1.73
N VAL A 58 -9.52 -2.72 -2.18
CA VAL A 58 -8.86 -2.88 -3.49
C VAL A 58 -8.08 -4.19 -3.49
N LYS A 59 -8.39 -5.07 -4.44
CA LYS A 59 -7.74 -6.38 -4.65
C LYS A 59 -6.64 -6.31 -5.70
N SER A 60 -6.82 -5.50 -6.74
CA SER A 60 -5.81 -5.33 -7.79
C SER A 60 -5.90 -3.95 -8.41
N ILE A 61 -4.76 -3.43 -8.87
CA ILE A 61 -4.65 -2.25 -9.72
C ILE A 61 -3.76 -2.64 -10.90
N GLY A 62 -4.36 -2.77 -12.08
CA GLY A 62 -3.71 -3.36 -13.24
C GLY A 62 -3.26 -4.80 -12.95
N THR A 63 -1.96 -5.06 -13.06
CA THR A 63 -1.34 -6.35 -12.73
C THR A 63 -0.82 -6.42 -11.29
N CYS A 64 -0.86 -5.32 -10.54
CA CYS A 64 -0.44 -5.27 -9.15
C CYS A 64 -1.54 -5.84 -8.24
N LEU A 65 -1.23 -6.91 -7.51
CA LEU A 65 -2.13 -7.51 -6.53
C LEU A 65 -1.92 -6.89 -5.15
N LEU A 66 -3.01 -6.57 -4.45
CA LEU A 66 -2.99 -6.10 -3.08
C LEU A 66 -3.59 -7.18 -2.19
N THR A 67 -2.81 -7.67 -1.23
CA THR A 67 -3.29 -8.68 -0.27
C THR A 67 -3.39 -8.07 1.12
N TYR A 68 -4.24 -8.67 1.96
CA TYR A 68 -4.52 -8.19 3.31
C TYR A 68 -4.51 -9.35 4.29
N TYR A 69 -4.30 -9.04 5.57
CA TYR A 69 -4.48 -10.00 6.64
C TYR A 69 -5.97 -10.30 6.84
N GLY A 70 -6.31 -11.59 6.87
CA GLY A 70 -7.66 -12.10 7.05
C GLY A 70 -8.06 -12.19 8.52
N GLN A 71 -9.24 -12.74 8.78
CA GLN A 71 -9.81 -12.83 10.13
C GLN A 71 -9.05 -13.77 11.09
N TYR A 72 -8.25 -14.70 10.54
CA TYR A 72 -7.48 -15.68 11.31
C TYR A 72 -6.01 -15.27 11.51
N ASP A 73 -5.62 -14.10 11.02
CA ASP A 73 -4.29 -13.55 11.27
C ASP A 73 -4.22 -12.93 12.68
N MET A 74 -3.01 -12.52 13.08
CA MET A 74 -2.78 -11.85 14.36
C MET A 74 -3.70 -10.63 14.50
N GLU A 75 -4.40 -10.50 15.64
CA GLU A 75 -5.44 -9.49 15.89
C GLU A 75 -5.01 -8.07 15.49
N ILE A 76 -3.78 -7.69 15.82
CA ILE A 76 -3.23 -6.35 15.54
C ILE A 76 -2.98 -6.08 14.05
N LYS A 77 -3.06 -7.11 13.19
CA LYS A 77 -2.83 -7.05 11.75
C LYS A 77 -4.11 -7.23 10.92
N ILE A 78 -5.19 -7.74 11.51
CA ILE A 78 -6.44 -8.07 10.80
C ILE A 78 -6.93 -6.88 9.94
N GLY A 79 -7.21 -7.16 8.66
CA GLY A 79 -7.69 -6.19 7.68
C GLY A 79 -6.64 -5.19 7.17
N LYS A 80 -5.40 -5.22 7.69
CA LYS A 80 -4.30 -4.37 7.22
C LYS A 80 -3.69 -4.93 5.94
N LEU A 81 -3.11 -4.04 5.14
CA LEU A 81 -2.43 -4.38 3.90
C LEU A 81 -1.21 -5.25 4.19
N LYS A 82 -1.15 -6.42 3.59
CA LYS A 82 -0.11 -7.42 3.80
C LYS A 82 0.96 -7.36 2.73
N SER A 83 0.56 -7.16 1.47
CA SER A 83 1.50 -7.00 0.36
C SER A 83 0.95 -6.14 -0.77
N VAL A 84 1.87 -5.57 -1.56
CA VAL A 84 1.62 -4.85 -2.81
C VAL A 84 2.52 -5.45 -3.89
N GLY A 85 1.93 -6.23 -4.81
CA GLY A 85 2.68 -7.08 -5.72
C GLY A 85 3.61 -8.01 -4.95
N ASN A 86 4.91 -7.90 -5.21
CA ASN A 86 5.95 -8.69 -4.55
C ASN A 86 6.49 -8.05 -3.25
N LEU A 87 6.05 -6.83 -2.91
CA LEU A 87 6.47 -6.16 -1.68
C LEU A 87 5.61 -6.63 -0.51
N MET A 88 6.23 -7.28 0.49
CA MET A 88 5.59 -7.59 1.77
C MET A 88 5.74 -6.42 2.74
N LEU A 89 4.72 -6.19 3.56
CA LEU A 89 4.70 -5.12 4.55
C LEU A 89 4.87 -5.68 5.95
N ASP A 90 5.84 -5.14 6.67
CA ASP A 90 6.11 -5.49 8.06
C ASP A 90 5.46 -4.51 9.03
N TYR A 91 5.05 -5.05 10.18
CA TYR A 91 4.32 -4.34 11.21
C TYR A 91 4.93 -4.64 12.57
N TYR A 92 5.03 -3.60 13.41
CA TYR A 92 5.40 -3.76 14.80
C TYR A 92 4.41 -4.69 15.52
N THR A 93 4.95 -5.58 16.33
CA THR A 93 4.26 -6.62 17.07
C THR A 93 4.27 -6.34 18.57
N HIS A 94 3.83 -7.30 19.37
CA HIS A 94 3.87 -7.20 20.84
C HIS A 94 5.28 -7.31 21.42
N TYR A 95 6.29 -7.67 20.62
CA TYR A 95 7.70 -7.65 21.04
C TYR A 95 8.35 -6.29 20.85
N ASP A 96 7.65 -5.35 20.21
CA ASP A 96 8.13 -4.00 19.93
C ASP A 96 7.59 -2.99 20.95
N ASN A 97 8.09 -1.75 20.90
CA ASN A 97 7.59 -0.67 21.75
C ASN A 97 6.06 -0.49 21.53
N ALA A 98 5.31 -0.47 22.64
CA ALA A 98 3.85 -0.40 22.67
C ALA A 98 3.30 0.79 21.85
N ASP A 99 4.03 1.91 21.80
CA ASP A 99 3.64 3.12 21.04
C ASP A 99 3.54 2.87 19.53
N PHE A 100 4.19 1.83 19.04
CA PHE A 100 4.22 1.47 17.63
C PHE A 100 3.46 0.20 17.29
N LYS A 101 2.93 -0.52 18.29
CA LYS A 101 2.26 -1.82 18.08
C LYS A 101 1.17 -1.73 17.00
N GLY A 102 1.27 -2.61 16.00
CA GLY A 102 0.36 -2.67 14.86
C GLY A 102 0.57 -1.58 13.80
N LYS A 103 1.48 -0.63 14.00
CA LYS A 103 1.87 0.30 12.93
C LYS A 103 2.81 -0.42 11.96
N LEU A 104 2.81 0.02 10.71
CA LEU A 104 3.82 -0.40 9.75
C LEU A 104 5.20 -0.16 10.36
N HIS A 105 5.97 -1.22 10.49
CA HIS A 105 7.39 -1.16 10.86
C HIS A 105 8.13 -0.33 9.83
N ASP A 106 7.69 -0.50 8.58
CA ASP A 106 8.35 0.07 7.46
C ASP A 106 7.61 1.26 6.87
N SER A 107 8.25 2.41 7.03
CA SER A 107 8.05 3.55 6.13
C SER A 107 8.57 3.26 4.71
N LEU A 108 8.98 2.01 4.38
CA LEU A 108 9.59 1.63 3.10
C LEU A 108 8.73 1.76 1.86
N VAL A 109 7.42 1.97 1.91
CA VAL A 109 6.74 2.39 0.66
C VAL A 109 7.19 3.80 0.25
N LEU A 110 7.50 4.67 1.23
CA LEU A 110 8.11 5.98 1.00
C LEU A 110 9.64 5.90 0.86
N LEU A 111 10.33 4.98 1.55
CA LEU A 111 11.79 4.79 1.38
C LEU A 111 12.17 4.01 0.11
N TYR A 112 11.34 3.10 -0.41
CA TYR A 112 11.58 2.41 -1.69
C TYR A 112 11.54 3.41 -2.84
N TRP A 113 10.62 4.37 -2.78
CA TRP A 113 10.63 5.54 -3.66
C TRP A 113 11.90 6.38 -3.48
N SER A 114 12.30 6.68 -2.24
CA SER A 114 13.52 7.45 -1.95
C SER A 114 14.84 6.72 -2.26
N ILE A 115 14.88 5.39 -2.30
CA ILE A 115 16.08 4.58 -2.58
C ILE A 115 16.22 4.36 -4.09
N ILE A 116 15.11 4.20 -4.83
CA ILE A 116 15.12 4.14 -6.30
C ILE A 116 15.32 5.54 -6.89
N HIS A 117 14.90 6.60 -6.18
CA HIS A 117 15.17 7.99 -6.53
C HIS A 117 15.85 8.71 -5.35
N PRO A 118 17.17 8.51 -5.16
CA PRO A 118 17.90 9.23 -4.11
C PRO A 118 17.84 10.74 -4.37
N LEU A 119 17.45 11.49 -3.33
CA LEU A 119 17.55 12.94 -3.30
C LEU A 119 19.00 13.33 -3.64
N LYS A 120 19.18 14.06 -4.74
CA LYS A 120 20.39 14.81 -5.03
C LYS A 120 20.23 16.23 -4.51
#